data_AF-A0A531MMR5-F1
#
_entry.id   AF-A0A531MMR5-F1
#
_cell.length_a   1.000
_cell.length_b   1.000
_cell.length_c   1.000
_cell.angle_alpha   90.00
_cell.angle_beta   90.00
_cell.angle_gamma   90.00
#
_symmetry.space_group_name_H-M   'P 1'
#
loop_
_entity.id
_entity.type
_entity.pdbx_description
1 polymer ?
#
loop_
_entity_poly.entity_id
_entity_poly.type
_entity_poly.pdbx_seq_one_letter_code
_entity_poly.pdbx_strand_id
1 'polypeptide(L)'
;NYVAIHSYGPVEFFDDADRLLEVVTRLTNLHEGGRATPWSVSDAPPEFIQSQLRGIVGLRMPVARLEGKRKMSQNRNAADRAGVMSGLAASDRLSDREVAPLIPS
;
A
#
# COMPACT_ATOMS: atom_id res chain seq x y z
N ASN A 1 17.44 -4.74 6.29
CA ASN A 1 17.01 -3.45 6.86
C ASN A 1 15.57 -3.18 6.43
N TYR A 2 14.71 -2.58 7.27
CA TYR A 2 13.29 -2.40 6.93
C TYR A 2 12.64 -1.20 7.62
N VAL A 3 11.57 -0.69 7.02
CA VAL A 3 10.59 0.23 7.62
C VAL A 3 9.24 -0.46 7.58
N ALA A 4 8.48 -0.41 8.67
CA ALA A 4 7.12 -0.93 8.73
C ALA A 4 6.22 0.02 9.51
N ILE A 5 4.95 0.08 9.12
CA ILE A 5 3.88 0.73 9.87
C ILE A 5 2.88 -0.37 10.24
N HIS A 6 2.56 -0.48 11.53
CA HIS A 6 1.48 -1.32 12.01
C HIS A 6 0.30 -0.41 12.35
N SER A 7 -0.83 -0.64 11.69
CA SER A 7 -2.09 0.05 11.94
C SER A 7 -3.01 -0.85 12.74
N TYR A 8 -3.62 -0.30 13.79
CA TYR A 8 -4.55 -1.02 14.66
C TYR A 8 -5.87 -0.27 14.69
N GLY A 9 -6.97 -1.02 14.71
CA GLY A 9 -8.31 -0.46 14.75
C GLY A 9 -9.37 -1.56 14.82
N PRO A 10 -10.62 -1.21 15.20
CA PRO A 10 -11.73 -2.14 15.09
C PRO A 10 -12.01 -2.44 13.61
N VAL A 11 -12.46 -3.66 13.33
CA VAL A 11 -12.87 -4.08 11.98
C VAL A 11 -14.39 -4.11 11.91
N GLU A 12 -14.93 -3.49 10.87
CA GLU A 12 -16.34 -3.53 10.49
C GLU A 12 -16.45 -4.18 9.10
N PHE A 13 -17.33 -5.16 8.97
CA PHE A 13 -17.71 -5.73 7.68
C PHE A 13 -19.02 -5.09 7.20
N PHE A 14 -19.15 -4.91 5.89
CA PHE A 14 -20.36 -4.35 5.28
C PHE A 14 -20.59 -4.94 3.89
N ASP A 15 -21.85 -5.01 3.47
CA ASP A 15 -22.29 -5.53 2.17
C ASP A 15 -23.25 -4.59 1.43
N ASP A 16 -23.47 -3.38 1.97
CA ASP A 16 -24.26 -2.32 1.35
C ASP A 16 -23.71 -1.97 -0.04
N ALA A 17 -24.56 -2.10 -1.07
CA ALA A 17 -24.15 -2.00 -2.47
C ALA A 17 -23.60 -0.61 -2.82
N ASP A 18 -24.18 0.46 -2.25
CA ASP A 18 -23.75 1.84 -2.53
C ASP A 18 -22.37 2.10 -1.91
N ARG A 19 -22.15 1.70 -0.66
CA ARG A 19 -20.83 1.76 0.00
C ARG A 19 -19.78 0.92 -0.74
N LEU A 20 -20.15 -0.26 -1.24
CA LEU A 20 -19.23 -1.10 -2.02
C LEU A 20 -18.88 -0.44 -3.36
N LEU A 21 -19.86 0.14 -4.04
CA LEU A 21 -19.66 0.86 -5.30
C LEU A 21 -18.72 2.05 -5.13
N GLU A 22 -18.86 2.81 -4.04
CA GLU A 22 -17.93 3.91 -3.72
C GLU A 22 -16.48 3.43 -3.58
N VAL A 23 -16.27 2.30 -2.89
CA VAL A 23 -14.93 1.73 -2.70
C VAL A 23 -14.33 1.28 -4.04
N VAL A 24 -15.09 0.54 -4.84
CA VAL A 24 -14.63 0.05 -6.16
C VAL A 24 -14.35 1.21 -7.11
N THR A 25 -15.21 2.23 -7.12
CA THR A 25 -15.01 3.44 -7.94
C THR A 25 -13.73 4.18 -7.55
N ARG A 26 -13.49 4.38 -6.25
CA ARG A 26 -12.27 5.04 -5.77
C ARG A 26 -11.00 4.24 -6.11
N LEU A 27 -11.05 2.92 -5.96
CA LEU A 27 -9.92 2.06 -6.35
C LEU A 27 -9.67 2.09 -7.85
N THR A 28 -10.72 2.08 -8.67
CA THR A 28 -10.61 2.21 -10.12
C THR A 28 -9.93 3.51 -10.50
N ASN A 29 -10.42 4.65 -9.97
CA ASN A 29 -9.84 5.96 -10.24
C ASN A 29 -8.35 6.04 -9.85
N LEU A 30 -7.97 5.43 -8.71
CA LEU A 30 -6.58 5.41 -8.24
C LEU A 30 -5.65 4.67 -9.21
N HIS A 31 -6.09 3.54 -9.77
CA HIS A 31 -5.24 2.68 -10.61
C HIS A 31 -5.33 3.03 -12.10
N GLU A 32 -6.44 3.60 -12.57
CA GLU A 32 -6.65 3.97 -13.97
C GLU A 32 -6.30 5.43 -14.29
N GLY A 33 -6.27 6.33 -13.29
CA GLY A 33 -6.10 7.76 -13.50
C GLY A 33 -4.78 8.18 -14.19
N GLY A 34 -3.76 7.31 -14.19
CA GLY A 34 -2.50 7.54 -14.90
C GLY A 34 -2.51 7.10 -16.38
N ARG A 35 -3.59 6.49 -16.87
CA ARG A 35 -3.67 5.96 -18.23
C ARG A 35 -4.13 7.02 -19.23
N ALA A 36 -3.72 6.86 -20.50
CA ALA A 36 -4.16 7.71 -21.59
C ALA A 36 -5.68 7.65 -21.85
N THR A 37 -6.30 6.50 -21.55
CA THR A 37 -7.74 6.30 -21.64
C THR A 37 -8.18 5.57 -20.37
N PRO A 38 -8.49 6.31 -19.29
CA PRO A 38 -8.86 5.71 -18.02
C PRO A 38 -10.23 5.03 -18.15
N TRP A 39 -10.33 3.80 -17.69
CA TRP A 39 -11.61 3.10 -17.57
C TRP A 39 -12.34 3.56 -16.30
N SER A 40 -13.65 3.82 -16.41
CA SER A 40 -14.55 4.14 -15.29
C SER A 40 -15.46 2.95 -14.98
N VAL A 41 -15.83 2.79 -13.71
CA VAL A 41 -16.82 1.78 -13.30
C VAL A 41 -18.14 1.94 -14.07
N SER A 42 -18.53 3.19 -14.36
CA SER A 42 -19.74 3.51 -15.13
C SER A 42 -19.68 3.11 -16.61
N ASP A 43 -18.51 2.72 -17.12
CA ASP A 43 -18.37 2.22 -18.50
C ASP A 43 -18.90 0.77 -18.63
N ALA A 44 -19.11 0.07 -17.51
CA ALA A 44 -19.77 -1.23 -17.48
C ALA A 44 -21.31 -1.09 -17.41
N PRO A 45 -22.06 -2.05 -17.95
CA PRO A 45 -23.52 -2.07 -17.82
C PRO A 45 -23.99 -2.11 -16.35
N PRO A 46 -25.06 -1.39 -15.96
CA PRO A 46 -25.53 -1.32 -14.57
C PRO A 46 -25.82 -2.69 -13.94
N GLU A 47 -26.42 -3.61 -14.69
CA GLU A 47 -26.73 -4.97 -14.24
C GLU A 47 -25.47 -5.80 -13.97
N PHE A 48 -24.42 -5.57 -14.76
CA PHE A 48 -23.13 -6.20 -14.56
C PHE A 48 -22.48 -5.69 -13.26
N ILE A 49 -22.48 -4.36 -13.05
CA ILE A 49 -21.97 -3.75 -11.82
C ILE A 49 -22.68 -4.33 -10.60
N GLN A 50 -24.02 -4.33 -10.59
CA GLN A 50 -24.81 -4.87 -9.50
C GLN A 50 -24.53 -6.35 -9.24
N SER A 51 -24.28 -7.14 -10.30
CA SER A 51 -23.92 -8.55 -10.15
C SER A 51 -22.56 -8.75 -9.49
N GLN A 52 -21.56 -7.95 -9.87
CA GLN A 52 -20.23 -8.03 -9.30
C GLN A 52 -20.23 -7.62 -7.82
N LEU A 53 -20.99 -6.59 -7.45
CA LEU A 53 -21.06 -6.11 -6.06
C LEU A 53 -21.58 -7.19 -5.09
N ARG A 54 -22.51 -8.06 -5.52
CA ARG A 54 -23.02 -9.16 -4.69
C ARG A 54 -21.95 -10.20 -4.31
N GLY A 55 -20.83 -10.24 -5.06
CA GLY A 55 -19.70 -11.13 -4.78
C GLY A 55 -18.66 -10.56 -3.81
N ILE A 56 -18.88 -9.35 -3.29
CA ILE A 56 -17.90 -8.61 -2.49
C ILE A 56 -18.43 -8.44 -1.07
N VAL A 57 -17.56 -8.65 -0.08
CA VAL A 57 -17.76 -8.19 1.29
C VAL A 57 -16.76 -7.09 1.58
N GLY A 58 -17.27 -5.93 1.96
CA GLY A 58 -16.47 -4.77 2.33
C GLY A 58 -15.89 -4.93 3.72
N LEU A 59 -14.69 -4.40 3.92
CA LEU A 59 -14.00 -4.31 5.20
C LEU A 59 -13.56 -2.88 5.44
N ARG A 60 -13.93 -2.32 6.59
CA ARG A 60 -13.50 -1.01 7.07
C ARG A 60 -12.74 -1.18 8.38
N MET A 61 -11.57 -0.58 8.47
CA MET A 61 -10.79 -0.51 9.71
C MET A 61 -10.41 0.94 10.00
N PRO A 62 -11.19 1.67 10.82
CA PRO A 62 -10.79 2.98 11.29
C PRO A 62 -9.50 2.86 12.10
N VAL A 63 -8.45 3.58 11.70
CA VAL A 63 -7.17 3.53 12.38
C VAL A 63 -7.30 4.22 13.74
N ALA A 64 -7.18 3.45 14.82
CA ALA A 64 -7.17 3.93 16.19
C ALA A 64 -5.74 4.17 16.70
N ARG A 65 -4.75 3.46 16.14
CA ARG A 65 -3.35 3.56 16.55
C ARG A 65 -2.41 3.19 15.42
N LEU A 66 -1.26 3.87 15.37
CA LEU A 66 -0.17 3.61 14.44
C LEU A 66 1.11 3.34 15.23
N GLU A 67 1.88 2.34 14.79
CA GLU A 67 3.25 2.12 15.24
C GLU A 67 4.20 2.08 14.05
N GLY A 68 5.21 2.95 14.05
CA GLY A 68 6.31 2.89 13.11
C GLY A 68 7.47 2.09 13.67
N LYS A 69 8.06 1.21 12.86
CA LYS A 69 9.33 0.54 13.16
C LYS A 69 10.32 0.79 12.05
N ARG A 70 11.52 1.26 12.40
CA ARG A 70 12.61 1.54 11.46
C ARG A 70 13.90 0.86 11.94
N LYS A 71 14.29 -0.24 11.32
CA LYS A 71 15.52 -0.98 11.61
C LYS A 71 16.49 -0.86 10.44
N MET A 72 17.39 0.11 10.54
CA MET A 72 18.30 0.59 9.50
C MET A 72 19.76 0.61 9.99
N SER A 73 20.19 -0.45 10.68
CA SER A 73 21.58 -0.61 11.16
C SER A 73 22.09 0.53 12.04
N GLN A 74 21.21 1.21 12.78
CA GLN A 74 21.55 2.37 13.61
C GLN A 74 22.50 2.03 14.78
N ASN A 75 22.61 0.75 15.14
CA ASN A 75 23.47 0.25 16.21
C ASN A 75 24.91 -0.06 15.76
N ARG A 76 25.29 0.26 14.52
CA ARG A 76 26.62 0.02 13.95
C ARG A 76 27.46 1.29 13.94
N ASN A 77 28.79 1.16 13.86
CA ASN A 77 29.69 2.30 13.69
C ASN A 77 29.55 2.92 12.27
N ALA A 78 30.14 4.10 12.04
CA ALA A 78 29.99 4.82 10.77
C ALA A 78 30.56 4.05 9.55
N ALA A 79 31.70 3.38 9.71
CA ALA A 79 32.33 2.61 8.64
C ALA A 79 31.46 1.42 8.21
N ASP A 80 30.91 0.69 9.19
CA ASP A 80 29.98 -0.42 8.95
C ASP A 80 28.70 0.06 8.25
N ARG A 81 28.15 1.21 8.66
CA ARG A 81 26.96 1.79 8.01
C ARG A 81 27.24 2.17 6.55
N ALA A 82 28.38 2.80 6.27
CA ALA A 82 28.79 3.15 4.92
C ALA A 82 28.98 1.90 4.04
N GLY A 83 29.59 0.84 4.58
CA GLY A 83 29.73 -0.45 3.90
C GLY A 83 28.37 -1.10 3.57
N VAL A 84 27.45 -1.12 4.54
CA VAL A 84 26.08 -1.63 4.33
C VAL A 84 25.34 -0.82 3.27
N MET A 85 25.44 0.52 3.31
CA MET A 85 24.81 1.40 2.31
C MET A 85 25.35 1.11 0.90
N SER A 86 26.67 1.01 0.74
CA SER A 86 27.30 0.72 -0.55
C SER A 86 26.90 -0.65 -1.08
N GLY A 87 26.94 -1.69 -0.23
CA GLY A 87 26.54 -3.05 -0.63
C GLY A 87 25.07 -3.15 -1.05
N LEU A 88 24.17 -2.48 -0.34
CA LEU A 88 22.74 -2.44 -0.69
C LEU A 88 22.50 -1.68 -1.99
N ALA A 89 23.20 -0.56 -2.21
CA ALA A 89 23.08 0.24 -3.44
C ALA A 89 23.57 -0.52 -4.69
N ALA A 90 24.55 -1.41 -4.54
CA ALA A 90 25.09 -2.23 -5.62
C ALA A 90 24.34 -3.55 -5.84
N SER A 91 23.34 -3.89 -5.01
CA SER A 91 22.58 -5.12 -5.13
C SER A 91 21.73 -5.14 -6.41
N ASP A 92 21.60 -6.32 -7.03
CA ASP A 92 20.70 -6.54 -8.18
C ASP A 92 19.22 -6.42 -7.80
N ARG A 93 18.89 -6.56 -6.51
CA ARG A 93 17.52 -6.50 -6.00
C ARG A 93 17.07 -5.06 -5.82
N LEU A 94 15.95 -4.69 -6.44
CA LEU A 94 15.37 -3.35 -6.31
C LEU A 94 15.12 -2.97 -4.84
N SER A 95 14.56 -3.90 -4.05
CA SER A 95 14.27 -3.69 -2.63
C SER A 95 15.49 -3.33 -1.80
N ASP A 96 16.66 -3.86 -2.14
CA ASP A 96 17.91 -3.56 -1.43
C ASP A 96 18.36 -2.13 -1.74
N ARG A 97 18.27 -1.73 -3.01
CA ARG A 97 18.59 -0.38 -3.48
C ARG A 97 17.66 0.68 -2.90
N GLU A 98 16.37 0.36 -2.74
CA GLU A 98 15.38 1.25 -2.12
C GLU A 98 15.66 1.53 -0.65
N VAL A 99 16.20 0.56 0.09
CA VAL A 99 16.52 0.74 1.52
C VAL A 99 17.92 1.30 1.77
N ALA A 100 18.83 1.26 0.79
CA ALA A 100 20.18 1.85 0.89
C ALA A 100 20.18 3.32 1.36
N PRO A 101 19.39 4.25 0.75
CA PRO A 101 19.36 5.66 1.20
C PRO A 101 18.71 5.85 2.57
N LEU A 102 18.12 4.80 3.16
CA LEU A 102 17.52 4.86 4.49
C LEU A 102 18.51 4.47 5.59
N ILE A 103 19.72 4.01 5.27
CA ILE A 103 20.77 3.82 6.28
C ILE A 103 21.21 5.20 6.80
N PRO A 104 21.19 5.46 8.13
CA PRO A 104 21.66 6.74 8.66
C PRO A 104 23.15 6.91 8.42
N SER A 105 23.55 8.14 8.09
CA SER A 105 24.94 8.59 8.03
C SER A 105 25.62 8.45 9.39
#